data_AF-A0A8J6VVA9-F1
#
_entry.id   AF-A0A8J6VVA9-F1
#
_cell.length_a   1.000
_cell.length_b   1.000
_cell.length_c   1.000
_cell.angle_alpha   90.00
_cell.angle_beta   90.00
_cell.angle_gamma   90.00
#
_symmetry.space_group_name_H-M   'P 1'
#
loop_
_entity.id
_entity.type
_entity.pdbx_description
1 polymer ?
#
loop_
_entity_poly.entity_id
_entity_poly.type
_entity_poly.pdbx_seq_one_letter_code
_entity_poly.pdbx_strand_id
1 'polypeptide(L)'
;MLSDTSATKSFHEQQKVFLAQFIKGGVEYSLALQAAEILAAEKPEELLTDTEKGLVNEACRLWLSHRNGMNKIKHAIACISINLGF
;
A
#
# COMPACT_ATOMS: atom_id res chain seq x y z
N MET A 1 -18.10 -3.40 30.75
CA MET A 1 -18.15 -4.50 29.77
C MET A 1 -17.67 -3.95 28.45
N LEU A 2 -16.61 -4.55 27.92
CA LEU A 2 -15.93 -4.15 26.70
C LEU A 2 -16.85 -4.37 25.51
N SER A 3 -17.10 -3.31 24.75
CA SER A 3 -17.53 -3.40 23.37
C SER A 3 -16.63 -2.47 22.57
N ASP A 4 -15.36 -2.86 22.50
CA ASP A 4 -14.43 -2.34 21.50
C ASP A 4 -15.12 -2.46 20.15
N THR A 5 -15.47 -1.31 19.59
CA THR A 5 -16.11 -1.20 18.30
C THR A 5 -15.03 -1.45 17.26
N SER A 6 -14.65 -2.71 17.08
CA SER A 6 -13.86 -3.14 15.93
C SER A 6 -14.74 -2.97 14.70
N ALA A 7 -14.70 -1.78 14.11
CA ALA A 7 -15.43 -1.43 12.90
C ALA A 7 -15.06 -2.41 11.78
N THR A 8 -15.88 -3.44 11.58
CA THR A 8 -15.79 -4.36 10.43
C THR A 8 -16.22 -3.58 9.19
N LYS A 9 -15.26 -2.93 8.53
CA LYS A 9 -15.46 -2.34 7.21
C LYS A 9 -15.89 -3.45 6.24
N SER A 10 -16.84 -3.16 5.36
CA SER A 10 -17.25 -4.12 4.34
C SER A 10 -16.08 -4.44 3.40
N PHE A 11 -16.06 -5.64 2.81
CA PHE A 11 -15.05 -6.07 1.84
C PHE A 11 -14.77 -4.98 0.79
N HIS A 12 -15.81 -4.39 0.20
CA HIS A 12 -15.68 -3.35 -0.81
C HIS A 12 -15.05 -2.05 -0.29
N GLU A 13 -15.32 -1.68 0.96
CA GLU A 13 -14.69 -0.50 1.56
C GLU A 13 -13.21 -0.75 1.83
N GLN A 14 -12.85 -1.94 2.32
CA GLN A 14 -11.45 -2.31 2.53
C GLN A 14 -10.68 -2.40 1.22
N GLN A 15 -11.26 -3.06 0.21
CA GLN A 15 -10.69 -3.14 -1.13
C GLN A 15 -10.40 -1.75 -1.70
N LYS A 16 -11.36 -0.81 -1.61
CA LYS A 16 -11.17 0.58 -2.06
C LYS A 16 -10.03 1.28 -1.31
N VAL A 17 -9.93 1.07 0.00
CA VAL A 17 -8.85 1.65 0.81
C VAL A 17 -7.49 1.14 0.38
N PHE A 18 -7.32 -0.18 0.21
CA PHE A 18 -6.06 -0.76 -0.24
C PHE A 18 -5.70 -0.33 -1.66
N LEU A 19 -6.68 -0.38 -2.59
CA LEU A 19 -6.50 0.04 -3.97
C LEU A 19 -6.02 1.50 -4.05
N ALA A 20 -6.67 2.40 -3.31
CA ALA A 20 -6.28 3.81 -3.27
C ALA A 20 -4.86 4.01 -2.71
N GLN A 21 -4.45 3.22 -1.70
CA GLN A 21 -3.10 3.29 -1.15
C GLN A 21 -2.04 2.79 -2.14
N PHE A 22 -2.30 1.68 -2.83
CA PHE A 22 -1.40 1.13 -3.84
C PHE A 22 -1.23 2.07 -5.04
N ILE A 23 -2.34 2.60 -5.58
CA ILE A 23 -2.30 3.57 -6.69
C ILE A 23 -1.53 4.83 -6.26
N LYS A 24 -1.79 5.34 -5.05
CA LYS A 24 -1.05 6.50 -4.51
C LYS A 24 0.45 6.23 -4.38
N GLY A 25 0.83 4.99 -4.11
CA GLY A 25 2.23 4.54 -4.10
C GLY A 25 2.77 4.11 -5.46
N GLY A 26 2.12 4.49 -6.56
CA GLY A 26 2.62 4.23 -7.91
C GLY A 26 2.58 2.78 -8.36
N VAL A 27 1.79 1.92 -7.71
CA VAL A 27 1.54 0.54 -8.18
C VAL A 27 0.55 0.59 -9.33
N GLU A 28 0.80 -0.19 -10.38
CA GLU A 28 -0.10 -0.30 -11.55
C GLU A 28 -1.48 -0.82 -11.12
N TYR A 29 -2.54 -0.29 -11.75
CA TYR A 29 -3.93 -0.51 -11.34
C TYR A 29 -4.32 -1.99 -11.27
N SER A 30 -3.95 -2.80 -12.26
CA SER A 30 -4.31 -4.23 -12.28
C SER A 30 -3.67 -5.01 -11.14
N LEU A 31 -2.39 -4.76 -10.85
CA LEU A 31 -1.69 -5.37 -9.71
C LEU A 31 -2.24 -4.86 -8.37
N ALA A 32 -2.52 -3.56 -8.28
CA ALA A 32 -3.10 -2.92 -7.10
C ALA A 32 -4.49 -3.47 -6.77
N LEU A 33 -5.33 -3.72 -7.80
CA LEU A 33 -6.67 -4.27 -7.64
C LEU A 33 -6.62 -5.70 -7.11
N GLN A 34 -5.80 -6.56 -7.71
CA GLN A 34 -5.65 -7.96 -7.28
C GLN A 34 -5.12 -8.04 -5.85
N ALA A 35 -4.08 -7.27 -5.51
CA ALA A 35 -3.55 -7.23 -4.15
C ALA A 35 -4.59 -6.69 -3.15
N ALA A 36 -5.37 -5.68 -3.53
CA ALA A 36 -6.43 -5.12 -2.69
C ALA A 36 -7.58 -6.11 -2.44
N GLU A 37 -7.95 -6.91 -3.43
CA GLU A 37 -8.96 -7.97 -3.28
C GLU A 37 -8.50 -9.06 -2.32
N ILE A 38 -7.24 -9.50 -2.45
CA ILE A 38 -6.65 -10.51 -1.56
C ILE A 38 -6.60 -10.00 -0.12
N LEU A 39 -6.16 -8.75 0.09
CA LEU A 39 -6.07 -8.14 1.43
C LEU A 39 -7.44 -7.87 2.05
N ALA A 40 -8.42 -7.42 1.25
CA ALA A 40 -9.78 -7.18 1.72
C ALA A 40 -10.54 -8.47 2.07
N ALA A 41 -10.09 -9.61 1.56
CA ALA A 41 -10.66 -10.91 1.92
C ALA A 41 -10.26 -11.36 3.34
N GLU A 42 -9.31 -10.67 4.00
CA GLU A 42 -8.82 -10.94 5.36
C GLU A 42 -8.47 -12.41 5.62
N LYS A 43 -8.08 -13.15 4.57
CA LYS A 43 -7.68 -14.54 4.70
C LYS A 43 -6.37 -14.61 5.50
N PRO A 44 -6.25 -15.54 6.45
CA PRO A 44 -4.96 -15.89 7.04
C PRO A 44 -3.93 -16.20 5.95
N GLU A 45 -2.68 -15.79 6.17
CA GLU A 45 -1.59 -16.02 5.22
C GLU A 45 -1.41 -17.51 4.88
N GLU A 46 -1.71 -18.40 5.82
CA GLU A 46 -1.67 -19.86 5.65
C GLU A 46 -2.65 -20.37 4.58
N LEU A 47 -3.74 -19.63 4.32
CA LEU A 47 -4.76 -19.95 3.33
C LEU A 47 -4.54 -19.28 1.97
N LEU A 48 -3.52 -18.43 1.86
CA LEU A 48 -3.13 -17.82 0.60
C LEU A 48 -2.25 -18.77 -0.20
N THR A 49 -2.53 -18.88 -1.49
CA THR A 49 -1.67 -19.56 -2.46
C THR A 49 -0.36 -18.80 -2.64
N ASP A 50 0.69 -19.49 -3.10
CA ASP A 50 1.98 -18.85 -3.39
C ASP A 50 1.85 -17.73 -4.45
N THR A 51 0.90 -17.88 -5.38
CA THR A 51 0.58 -16.84 -6.37
C THR A 51 -0.03 -15.60 -5.71
N GLU A 52 -1.04 -15.77 -4.83
CA GLU A 52 -1.64 -14.66 -4.10
C GLU A 52 -0.61 -13.95 -3.21
N LYS A 53 0.24 -14.72 -2.52
CA LYS A 53 1.37 -14.17 -1.74
C LYS A 53 2.33 -13.38 -2.62
N GLY A 54 2.68 -13.91 -3.79
CA GLY A 54 3.52 -13.22 -4.77
C GLY A 54 2.96 -11.88 -5.22
N LEU A 55 1.66 -11.84 -5.54
CA LEU A 55 0.96 -10.61 -5.96
C LEU A 55 0.95 -9.55 -4.86
N VAL A 56 0.58 -9.94 -3.63
CA VAL A 56 0.56 -9.03 -2.48
C VAL A 56 1.97 -8.52 -2.16
N ASN A 57 2.97 -9.40 -2.16
CA ASN A 57 4.36 -9.03 -1.90
C ASN A 57 4.90 -8.06 -2.95
N GLU A 58 4.61 -8.29 -4.23
CA GLU A 58 5.05 -7.40 -5.30
C GLU A 58 4.40 -6.01 -5.20
N ALA A 59 3.09 -5.95 -4.98
CA ALA A 59 2.38 -4.69 -4.77
C ALA A 59 2.93 -3.92 -3.56
N CYS A 60 3.15 -4.60 -2.42
CA CYS A 60 3.74 -4.01 -1.22
C CYS A 60 5.18 -3.53 -1.46
N ARG A 61 6.00 -4.30 -2.18
CA ARG A 61 7.38 -3.93 -2.52
C ARG A 61 7.43 -2.66 -3.37
N LEU A 62 6.59 -2.57 -4.40
CA LEU A 62 6.49 -1.39 -5.27
C LEU A 62 6.00 -0.17 -4.48
N TRP A 63 4.98 -0.34 -3.64
CA TRP A 63 4.47 0.72 -2.77
C TRP A 63 5.54 1.23 -1.79
N LEU A 64 6.28 0.33 -1.15
CA LEU A 64 7.39 0.69 -0.26
C LEU A 64 8.55 1.35 -1.01
N SER A 65 8.89 0.86 -2.21
CA SER A 65 9.92 1.45 -3.07
C SER A 65 9.57 2.89 -3.43
N HIS A 66 8.32 3.16 -3.82
CA HIS A 66 7.84 4.50 -4.10
C HIS A 66 7.89 5.40 -2.86
N ARG A 67 7.47 4.89 -1.70
CA ARG A 67 7.50 5.64 -0.43
C ARG A 67 8.94 5.95 0.04
N ASN A 68 9.86 5.01 -0.15
CA ASN A 68 11.28 5.19 0.16
C ASN A 68 11.97 6.10 -0.87
N GLY A 69 11.62 5.99 -2.14
CA GLY A 69 12.05 6.89 -3.20
C GLY A 69 11.58 8.32 -2.94
N MET A 70 10.33 8.51 -2.51
CA MET A 70 9.81 9.81 -2.05
C MET A 70 10.58 10.36 -0.84
N ASN A 71 11.02 9.52 0.10
CA ASN A 71 11.85 9.98 1.22
C ASN A 71 13.25 10.41 0.75
N LYS A 72 13.83 9.72 -0.24
CA LYS A 72 15.08 10.12 -0.89
C LYS A 72 14.91 11.41 -1.69
N ILE A 73 13.78 11.59 -2.39
CA ILE A 73 13.44 12.83 -3.11
C ILE A 73 13.19 13.98 -2.15
N LYS A 74 12.52 13.77 -1.00
CA LYS A 74 12.36 14.80 0.04
C LYS A 74 13.72 15.28 0.58
N HIS A 75 14.66 14.35 0.81
CA HIS A 75 16.04 14.71 1.16
C HIS A 75 16.77 15.43 0.01
N ALA A 76 16.58 14.97 -1.24
CA ALA A 76 17.21 15.61 -2.40
C ALA A 76 16.66 17.02 -2.67
N ILE A 77 15.35 17.25 -2.50
CA ILE A 77 14.71 18.57 -2.60
C ILE A 77 15.19 19.48 -1.47
N ALA A 78 15.32 18.97 -0.24
CA ALA A 78 15.91 19.73 0.88
C ALA A 78 17.38 20.12 0.60
N CYS A 79 18.15 19.26 -0.07
CA CYS A 79 19.52 19.59 -0.49
C CYS A 79 19.58 20.60 -1.66
N ILE A 80 18.57 20.66 -2.51
CA ILE A 80 18.49 21.66 -3.60
C ILE A 80 18.09 23.04 -3.05
N SER A 81 17.22 23.11 -2.04
CA SER A 81 16.81 24.38 -1.40
C SER A 81 17.90 25.06 -0.55
N ILE A 82 19.00 24.39 -0.21
CA ILE A 82 20.13 25.00 0.52
C ILE A 82 21.16 25.62 -0.44
N ASN A 83 21.11 25.32 -1.75
CA ASN A 83 22.07 25.84 -2.75
C ASN A 83 21.55 26.99 -3.62
N LEU A 84 20.36 27.52 -3.34
CA LEU A 84 19.89 28.78 -3.92
C LEU A 84 19.66 29.77 -2.79
N GLY A 85 20.76 30.36 -2.34
CA GLY A 85 20.74 31.47 -1.40
C GLY A 85 19.92 32.63 -1.95
N PHE A 86 18.89 32.99 -1.20
CA PHE A 86 18.38 34.33 -1.03
C PHE A 86 17.95 34.49 0.44
#